data_AF-A0A973TTE4-F1
#
_entry.id   AF-A0A973TTE4-F1
#
_cell.length_a   1.000
_cell.length_b   1.000
_cell.length_c   1.000
_cell.angle_alpha   90.00
_cell.angle_beta   90.00
_cell.angle_gamma   90.00
#
_symmetry.space_group_name_H-M   'P 1'
#
loop_
_entity.id
_entity.type
_entity.pdbx_description
1 polymer ?
#
loop_
_entity_poly.entity_id
_entity_poly.type
_entity_poly.pdbx_seq_one_letter_code
_entity_poly.pdbx_strand_id
1 'polypeptide(L)'
;MFKSKREADELRARVADLERQVATLSAQLSATRPLLDDTARLESLTRQAESAVRSLEARTTPLSVGGPRTTPKLDTLYRADVPGYVSVYFITGYMATVKLTVGTTNPPTDVVGIAGNGEHYAYAGTIVRPGEYWIAATDGARANYNFALHFTPLY
;
A
#
# COMPACT_ATOMS: atom_id res chain seq x y z
N MET A 1 63.99 40.90 -45.01
CA MET A 1 64.32 40.01 -43.86
C MET A 1 63.50 40.30 -42.59
N PHE A 2 63.18 41.57 -42.27
CA PHE A 2 62.48 41.94 -41.01
C PHE A 2 60.98 41.60 -40.92
N LYS A 3 60.26 41.46 -42.05
CA LYS A 3 58.80 41.24 -42.06
C LYS A 3 58.39 39.82 -41.60
N SER A 4 59.08 38.80 -42.10
CA SER A 4 58.87 37.39 -41.73
C SER A 4 59.17 37.11 -40.26
N LYS A 5 60.14 37.82 -39.66
CA LYS A 5 60.45 37.70 -38.23
C LYS A 5 59.33 38.26 -37.35
N ARG A 6 58.73 39.39 -37.73
CA ARG A 6 57.56 39.97 -37.05
C ARG A 6 56.34 39.04 -37.10
N GLU A 7 56.03 38.48 -38.27
CA GLU A 7 54.91 37.53 -38.41
C GLU A 7 55.14 36.26 -37.57
N ALA A 8 56.38 35.75 -37.52
CA ALA A 8 56.71 34.60 -36.68
C ALA A 8 56.57 34.91 -35.17
N ASP A 9 56.95 36.12 -34.74
CA ASP A 9 56.82 36.54 -33.35
C ASP A 9 55.34 36.78 -32.97
N GLU A 10 54.53 37.28 -33.89
CA GLU A 10 53.09 37.49 -33.71
C GLU A 10 52.32 36.16 -33.64
N LEU A 11 52.65 35.20 -34.50
CA LEU A 11 52.13 33.83 -34.43
C LEU A 11 52.50 33.15 -33.12
N ARG A 12 53.75 33.28 -32.66
CA ARG A 12 54.20 32.74 -31.37
C ARG A 12 53.44 33.34 -30.20
N ALA A 13 53.23 34.66 -30.21
CA ALA A 13 52.45 35.34 -29.18
C ALA A 13 51.01 34.80 -29.14
N ARG A 14 50.42 34.54 -30.31
CA ARG A 14 49.05 34.01 -30.42
C ARG A 14 48.93 32.56 -29.99
N VAL A 15 49.93 31.72 -30.29
CA VAL A 15 50.00 30.34 -29.79
C VAL A 15 50.11 30.34 -28.27
N ALA A 16 51.00 31.17 -27.70
CA ALA A 16 51.17 31.26 -26.25
C ALA A 16 49.91 31.79 -25.53
N ASP A 17 49.10 32.61 -26.21
CA ASP A 17 47.82 33.07 -25.68
C ASP A 17 46.75 31.97 -25.74
N LEU A 18 46.66 31.25 -26.85
CA LEU A 18 45.76 30.10 -26.99
C LEU A 18 46.09 28.98 -25.99
N GLU A 19 47.37 28.70 -25.76
CA GLU A 19 47.80 27.72 -24.75
C GLU A 19 47.37 28.14 -23.33
N ARG A 20 47.45 29.44 -23.00
CA ARG A 20 46.94 29.97 -21.73
C ARG A 20 45.42 29.85 -21.62
N GLN A 21 44.69 30.12 -22.70
CA GLN A 21 43.23 29.98 -22.72
C GLN A 21 42.81 28.51 -22.54
N VAL A 22 43.48 27.57 -23.22
CA VAL A 22 43.24 26.13 -23.08
C VAL A 22 43.53 25.65 -21.66
N ALA A 23 44.64 26.08 -21.07
CA ALA A 23 44.97 25.76 -19.68
C ALA A 23 43.90 26.26 -18.70
N THR A 24 43.38 27.46 -18.92
CA THR A 24 42.32 28.07 -18.10
C THR A 24 41.00 27.30 -18.22
N LEU A 25 40.58 26.97 -19.45
CA LEU A 25 39.37 26.19 -19.71
C LEU A 25 39.47 24.78 -19.13
N SER A 26 40.62 24.13 -19.25
CA SER A 26 40.86 22.80 -18.67
C SER A 26 40.78 22.81 -17.14
N ALA A 27 41.27 23.86 -16.50
CA ALA A 27 41.18 24.03 -15.05
C ALA A 27 39.73 24.26 -14.60
N GLN A 28 38.98 25.10 -15.31
CA GLN A 28 37.56 25.36 -15.03
C GLN A 28 36.69 24.10 -15.21
N LEU A 29 36.94 23.33 -16.27
CA LEU A 29 36.24 22.07 -16.50
C LEU A 29 36.53 21.04 -15.39
N SER A 30 37.79 20.96 -14.95
CA SER A 30 38.20 20.09 -13.84
C SER A 30 37.51 20.47 -12.52
N ALA A 31 37.29 21.76 -12.28
CA ALA A 31 36.59 22.26 -11.09
C ALA A 31 35.07 22.01 -11.13
N THR A 32 34.47 21.90 -12.32
CA THR A 32 33.01 21.73 -12.48
C THR A 32 32.60 20.25 -12.51
N ARG A 33 33.54 19.35 -12.82
CA ARG A 33 33.31 17.91 -12.90
C ARG A 33 32.66 17.27 -11.65
N PRO A 34 33.07 17.62 -10.41
CA PRO A 34 32.42 17.08 -9.21
C PRO A 34 30.95 17.49 -9.07
N LEU A 35 30.59 18.71 -9.50
CA LEU A 35 29.21 19.20 -9.47
C LEU A 35 28.32 18.42 -10.45
N LEU A 36 28.85 18.04 -11.61
CA LEU A 36 28.15 17.21 -12.59
C LEU A 36 27.93 15.79 -12.07
N ASP A 37 28.94 15.22 -11.40
CA ASP A 37 28.83 13.91 -10.77
C ASP A 37 27.79 13.91 -9.63
N ASP A 38 27.73 15.00 -8.83
CA ASP A 38 26.72 15.18 -7.79
C ASP A 38 25.30 15.31 -8.37
N THR A 39 25.12 16.02 -9.50
CA THR A 39 23.81 16.09 -10.16
C THR A 39 23.35 14.73 -10.68
N ALA A 40 24.24 13.94 -11.29
CA ALA A 40 23.91 12.59 -11.75
C ALA A 40 23.55 11.65 -10.57
N ARG A 41 24.25 11.81 -9.44
CA ARG A 41 23.96 11.07 -8.21
C ARG A 41 22.61 11.45 -7.62
N LEU A 42 22.26 12.73 -7.59
CA LEU A 42 20.97 13.22 -7.12
C LEU A 42 19.83 12.69 -8.00
N GLU A 43 19.96 12.72 -9.33
CA GLU A 43 18.96 12.15 -10.24
C GLU A 43 18.76 10.65 -10.04
N SER A 44 19.83 9.91 -9.75
CA SER A 44 19.73 8.48 -9.42
C SER A 44 19.00 8.26 -8.10
N LEU A 45 19.29 9.05 -7.07
CA LEU A 45 18.64 8.95 -5.76
C LEU A 45 17.15 9.33 -5.85
N THR A 46 16.80 10.37 -6.60
CA THR A 46 15.41 10.77 -6.82
C THR A 46 14.62 9.66 -7.52
N ARG A 47 15.18 9.05 -8.58
CA ARG A 47 14.52 7.92 -9.26
C ARG A 47 14.31 6.71 -8.33
N GLN A 48 15.28 6.42 -7.47
CA GLN A 48 15.15 5.36 -6.47
C GLN A 48 14.07 5.69 -5.43
N ALA A 49 14.03 6.94 -4.94
CA ALA A 49 13.01 7.40 -4.00
C ALA A 49 11.60 7.32 -4.62
N GLU A 50 11.40 7.79 -5.85
CA GLU A 50 10.13 7.69 -6.57
C GLU A 50 9.70 6.23 -6.81
N SER A 51 10.65 5.35 -7.12
CA SER A 51 10.37 3.91 -7.25
C SER A 51 9.96 3.29 -5.92
N ALA A 52 10.61 3.67 -4.83
CA ALA A 52 10.27 3.22 -3.49
C ALA A 52 8.89 3.74 -3.05
N VAL A 53 8.58 5.00 -3.32
CA VAL A 53 7.26 5.60 -3.06
C VAL A 53 6.18 4.87 -3.87
N ARG A 54 6.36 4.67 -5.17
CA ARG A 54 5.39 3.91 -6.00
C ARG A 54 5.22 2.48 -5.52
N SER A 55 6.30 1.84 -5.07
CA SER A 55 6.23 0.48 -4.51
C SER A 55 5.51 0.45 -3.16
N LEU A 56 5.68 1.49 -2.35
CA LEU A 56 4.92 1.68 -1.11
C LEU A 56 3.46 1.96 -1.42
N GLU A 57 3.14 2.88 -2.33
CA GLU A 57 1.78 3.20 -2.78
C GLU A 57 1.05 1.98 -3.37
N ALA A 58 1.72 1.16 -4.18
CA ALA A 58 1.16 -0.08 -4.71
C ALA A 58 0.92 -1.14 -3.62
N ARG A 59 1.62 -1.04 -2.47
CA ARG A 59 1.44 -1.93 -1.31
C ARG A 59 0.48 -1.35 -0.27
N THR A 60 0.34 -0.03 -0.23
CA THR A 60 -0.76 0.70 0.38
C THR A 60 -1.82 0.97 -0.68
N THR A 61 -2.36 -0.09 -1.29
CA THR A 61 -3.81 -0.10 -1.49
C THR A 61 -4.38 0.33 -0.14
N PRO A 62 -5.16 1.42 -0.04
CA PRO A 62 -5.77 1.76 1.23
C PRO A 62 -6.46 0.47 1.71
N LEU A 63 -6.35 0.17 3.01
CA LEU A 63 -7.27 -0.73 3.73
C LEU A 63 -8.67 -0.17 3.56
N SER A 64 -9.14 -0.27 2.33
CA SER A 64 -10.36 0.26 1.84
C SER A 64 -11.29 -0.93 1.92
N VAL A 65 -12.52 -0.63 2.30
CA VAL A 65 -13.61 -1.56 2.10
C VAL A 65 -13.76 -1.69 0.58
N GLY A 66 -12.88 -2.46 -0.06
CA GLY A 66 -12.68 -2.47 -1.52
C GLY A 66 -13.77 -3.21 -2.29
N GLY A 67 -14.88 -3.53 -1.62
CA GLY A 67 -16.11 -4.01 -2.21
C GLY A 67 -17.30 -3.56 -1.38
N PRO A 68 -18.52 -3.54 -1.94
CA PRO A 68 -19.70 -3.14 -1.19
C PRO A 68 -19.88 -4.04 0.04
N ARG A 69 -20.11 -3.42 1.20
CA ARG A 69 -20.56 -4.15 2.40
C ARG A 69 -21.85 -4.88 2.07
N THR A 70 -21.92 -6.16 2.39
CA THR A 70 -23.12 -6.97 2.20
C THR A 70 -23.85 -7.14 3.53
N THR A 71 -25.12 -7.56 3.45
CA THR A 71 -25.95 -7.90 4.61
C THR A 71 -26.35 -9.36 4.52
N PRO A 72 -25.47 -10.29 4.93
CA PRO A 72 -25.74 -11.71 4.90
C PRO A 72 -26.89 -12.08 5.85
N LYS A 73 -27.52 -13.22 5.60
CA LYS A 73 -28.56 -13.80 6.47
C LYS A 73 -27.96 -14.68 7.55
N LEU A 74 -28.56 -14.65 8.74
CA LEU A 74 -28.31 -15.63 9.81
C LEU A 74 -28.63 -17.05 9.33
N ASP A 75 -28.07 -18.04 10.01
CA ASP A 75 -28.31 -19.47 9.77
C ASP A 75 -28.02 -19.91 8.32
N THR A 76 -27.18 -19.14 7.63
CA THR A 76 -26.74 -19.40 6.26
C THR A 76 -25.22 -19.55 6.26
N LEU A 77 -24.74 -20.63 5.66
CA LEU A 77 -23.31 -20.88 5.50
C LEU A 77 -22.77 -20.11 4.29
N TYR A 78 -21.67 -19.40 4.50
CA TYR A 78 -20.94 -18.69 3.45
C TYR A 78 -19.51 -19.21 3.33
N ARG A 79 -18.92 -19.00 2.15
CA ARG A 79 -17.48 -19.14 1.92
C ARG A 79 -16.94 -17.78 1.53
N ALA A 80 -15.83 -17.37 2.14
CA ALA A 80 -15.20 -16.10 1.83
C ALA A 80 -14.32 -16.25 0.57
N ASP A 81 -14.60 -15.48 -0.48
CA ASP A 81 -13.75 -15.43 -1.68
C ASP A 81 -12.58 -14.45 -1.52
N VAL A 82 -12.73 -13.48 -0.61
CA VAL A 82 -11.78 -12.41 -0.30
C VAL A 82 -11.64 -12.28 1.20
N PRO A 83 -10.50 -11.75 1.72
CA PRO A 83 -10.43 -11.48 3.15
C PRO A 83 -11.49 -10.44 3.52
N GLY A 84 -12.11 -10.61 4.69
CA GLY A 84 -13.19 -9.73 5.09
C GLY A 84 -13.47 -9.75 6.58
N TYR A 85 -14.09 -8.69 7.05
CA TYR A 85 -14.58 -8.58 8.41
C TYR A 85 -16.05 -8.97 8.49
N VAL A 86 -16.36 -9.95 9.32
CA VAL A 86 -17.74 -10.34 9.66
C VAL A 86 -18.09 -9.72 10.99
N SER A 87 -19.26 -9.07 11.07
CA SER A 87 -19.81 -8.58 12.33
C SER A 87 -21.27 -8.96 12.49
N VAL A 88 -21.61 -9.40 13.69
CA VAL A 88 -22.98 -9.64 14.13
C VAL A 88 -23.23 -8.86 15.41
N TYR A 89 -24.35 -8.13 15.45
CA TYR A 89 -24.69 -7.32 16.62
C TYR A 89 -26.18 -7.20 16.82
N PHE A 90 -26.56 -7.09 18.08
CA PHE A 90 -27.94 -6.93 18.49
C PHE A 90 -28.46 -5.54 18.11
N ILE A 91 -29.64 -5.48 17.48
CA ILE A 91 -30.31 -4.22 17.17
C ILE A 91 -31.37 -3.91 18.24
N THR A 92 -32.34 -4.81 18.44
CA THR A 92 -33.48 -4.60 19.36
C THR A 92 -34.30 -5.89 19.56
N GLY A 93 -35.17 -5.99 20.57
CA GLY A 93 -36.17 -7.06 20.66
C GLY A 93 -35.75 -8.34 21.42
N TYR A 94 -36.06 -9.51 20.84
CA TYR A 94 -36.10 -10.80 21.58
C TYR A 94 -34.73 -11.39 21.92
N MET A 95 -34.69 -12.12 23.03
CA MET A 95 -33.53 -12.90 23.47
C MET A 95 -33.21 -14.03 22.47
N ALA A 96 -32.03 -13.96 21.88
CA ALA A 96 -31.41 -15.03 21.11
C ALA A 96 -29.92 -15.00 21.36
N THR A 97 -29.28 -16.16 21.20
CA THR A 97 -27.83 -16.24 21.16
C THR A 97 -27.39 -16.54 19.73
N VAL A 98 -26.52 -15.71 19.17
CA VAL A 98 -25.90 -15.92 17.87
C VAL A 98 -24.45 -16.36 18.06
N LYS A 99 -24.11 -17.55 17.58
CA LYS A 99 -22.74 -18.06 17.55
C LYS A 99 -22.13 -17.78 16.17
N LEU A 100 -21.04 -17.03 16.15
CA LEU A 100 -20.22 -16.84 14.97
C LEU A 100 -19.14 -17.93 14.93
N THR A 101 -19.17 -18.74 13.87
CA THR A 101 -18.28 -19.88 13.67
C THR A 101 -17.53 -19.70 12.35
N VAL A 102 -16.22 -19.95 12.35
CA VAL A 102 -15.33 -19.82 11.18
C VAL A 102 -14.42 -21.03 11.10
N GLY A 103 -14.01 -21.44 9.90
CA GLY A 103 -13.04 -22.51 9.74
C GLY A 103 -12.78 -22.87 8.29
N THR A 104 -11.81 -23.74 8.05
CA THR A 104 -11.46 -24.22 6.70
C THR A 104 -12.34 -25.39 6.23
N THR A 105 -13.16 -25.96 7.12
CA THR A 105 -14.07 -27.08 6.84
C THR A 105 -15.51 -26.61 6.63
N ASN A 106 -16.29 -27.41 5.90
CA ASN A 106 -17.73 -27.21 5.73
C ASN A 106 -18.52 -28.35 6.40
N PRO A 107 -19.29 -28.10 7.48
CA PRO A 107 -19.44 -26.82 8.18
C PRO A 107 -18.20 -26.48 9.05
N PRO A 108 -17.99 -25.20 9.37
CA PRO A 108 -16.93 -24.77 10.30
C PRO A 108 -17.32 -25.13 11.75
N THR A 109 -16.33 -25.36 12.60
CA THR A 109 -16.54 -25.75 14.01
C THR A 109 -15.97 -24.76 15.02
N ASP A 110 -15.07 -23.87 14.62
CA ASP A 110 -14.38 -22.98 15.56
C ASP A 110 -15.24 -21.76 15.88
N VAL A 111 -15.76 -21.72 17.10
CA VAL A 111 -16.56 -20.60 17.59
C VAL A 111 -15.63 -19.45 17.93
N VAL A 112 -15.74 -18.36 17.17
CA VAL A 112 -14.88 -17.17 17.32
C VAL A 112 -15.56 -16.05 18.09
N GLY A 113 -16.88 -16.12 18.27
CA GLY A 113 -17.61 -15.15 19.08
C GLY A 113 -19.06 -15.54 19.30
N ILE A 114 -19.63 -15.01 20.37
CA ILE A 114 -21.03 -15.22 20.73
C ILE A 114 -21.64 -13.85 21.00
N ALA A 115 -22.70 -13.52 20.24
CA ALA A 115 -23.51 -12.35 20.47
C ALA A 115 -24.84 -12.76 21.11
N GLY A 116 -25.37 -11.96 22.03
CA GLY A 116 -26.59 -12.22 22.79
C GLY A 116 -27.11 -10.94 23.45
N ASN A 117 -28.15 -11.07 24.28
CA ASN A 117 -28.69 -9.94 25.05
C ASN A 117 -28.00 -9.85 26.42
N GLY A 118 -27.25 -8.76 26.63
CA GLY A 118 -26.55 -8.40 27.86
C GLY A 118 -25.46 -7.36 27.57
N GLU A 119 -25.16 -6.46 28.51
CA GLU A 119 -24.18 -5.35 28.33
C GLU A 119 -22.80 -5.83 27.84
N HIS A 120 -22.46 -7.10 28.05
CA HIS A 120 -21.17 -7.70 27.67
C HIS A 120 -21.20 -8.59 26.42
N TYR A 121 -22.36 -8.85 25.82
CA TYR A 121 -22.50 -9.80 24.70
C TYR A 121 -23.24 -9.24 23.49
N ALA A 122 -23.45 -7.93 23.37
CA ALA A 122 -24.23 -7.36 22.26
C ALA A 122 -23.59 -7.50 20.85
N TYR A 123 -22.38 -8.04 20.76
CA TYR A 123 -21.55 -8.02 19.55
C TYR A 123 -20.64 -9.25 19.44
N ALA A 124 -20.47 -9.77 18.23
CA ALA A 124 -19.37 -10.66 17.87
C ALA A 124 -18.84 -10.27 16.48
N GLY A 125 -17.54 -10.45 16.26
CA GLY A 125 -16.96 -10.21 14.95
C GLY A 125 -15.59 -10.84 14.81
N THR A 126 -15.18 -11.04 13.57
CA THR A 126 -13.94 -11.76 13.22
C THR A 126 -13.47 -11.41 11.83
N ILE A 127 -12.23 -11.77 11.52
CA ILE A 127 -11.70 -11.77 10.17
C ILE A 127 -11.86 -13.17 9.59
N VAL A 128 -12.36 -13.24 8.35
CA VAL A 128 -12.38 -14.47 7.55
C VAL A 128 -11.40 -14.31 6.38
N ARG A 129 -10.68 -15.38 6.07
CA ARG A 129 -9.70 -15.45 4.99
C ARG A 129 -10.29 -16.09 3.74
N PRO A 130 -9.71 -15.84 2.55
CA PRO A 130 -10.11 -16.53 1.33
C PRO A 130 -10.12 -18.06 1.52
N GLY A 131 -11.22 -18.68 1.12
CA GLY A 131 -11.44 -20.12 1.22
C GLY A 131 -12.06 -20.60 2.53
N GLU A 132 -12.06 -19.79 3.60
CA GLU A 132 -12.71 -20.15 4.86
C GLU A 132 -14.25 -20.09 4.75
N TYR A 133 -14.89 -20.99 5.48
CA TYR A 133 -16.32 -21.03 5.68
C TYR A 133 -16.70 -20.31 6.97
N TRP A 134 -17.85 -19.64 6.97
CA TRP A 134 -18.35 -18.96 8.15
C TRP A 134 -19.88 -18.95 8.21
N ILE A 135 -20.40 -18.95 9.43
CA ILE A 135 -21.84 -18.90 9.73
C ILE A 135 -22.08 -18.16 11.04
N ALA A 136 -23.12 -17.31 11.05
CA ALA A 136 -23.70 -16.76 12.27
C ALA A 136 -25.01 -17.49 12.53
N ALA A 137 -24.98 -18.46 13.44
CA ALA A 137 -26.09 -19.36 13.70
C ALA A 137 -26.81 -19.00 15.01
N THR A 138 -28.13 -19.08 15.00
CA THR A 138 -28.97 -18.88 16.18
C THR A 138 -29.34 -20.21 16.82
N ASP A 139 -29.64 -20.20 18.12
CA ASP A 139 -30.00 -21.38 18.90
C ASP A 139 -31.51 -21.69 18.94
N GLY A 140 -32.35 -20.88 18.31
CA GLY A 140 -33.79 -21.06 18.34
C GLY A 140 -34.48 -21.21 16.98
N ALA A 141 -35.78 -21.46 17.02
CA ALA A 141 -36.61 -21.72 15.83
C ALA A 141 -37.40 -20.51 15.28
N ARG A 142 -37.03 -19.27 15.63
CA ARG A 142 -37.76 -18.06 15.20
C ARG A 142 -37.19 -17.48 13.91
N ALA A 143 -38.06 -16.92 13.09
CA ALA A 143 -37.70 -16.34 11.80
C ALA A 143 -36.99 -14.97 11.87
N ASN A 144 -37.04 -14.28 13.02
CA ASN A 144 -36.41 -12.97 13.17
C ASN A 144 -35.90 -12.71 14.60
N TYR A 145 -34.59 -12.62 14.73
CA TYR A 145 -33.90 -12.37 16.00
C TYR A 145 -33.40 -10.93 16.17
N ASN A 146 -33.68 -10.05 15.19
CA ASN A 146 -33.28 -8.64 15.19
C ASN A 146 -31.78 -8.42 15.49
N PHE A 147 -30.93 -9.32 14.97
CA PHE A 147 -29.50 -9.08 14.83
C PHE A 147 -29.21 -8.56 13.44
N ALA A 148 -28.28 -7.61 13.33
CA ALA A 148 -27.67 -7.26 12.07
C ALA A 148 -26.45 -8.15 11.85
N LEU A 149 -26.28 -8.64 10.63
CA LEU A 149 -25.10 -9.38 10.18
C LEU A 149 -24.53 -8.68 8.96
N HIS A 150 -23.23 -8.44 8.98
CA HIS A 150 -22.54 -7.77 7.89
C HIS A 150 -21.23 -8.45 7.55
N PHE A 151 -20.92 -8.43 6.25
CA PHE A 151 -19.61 -8.78 5.73
C PHE A 151 -19.03 -7.58 5.00
N THR A 152 -17.83 -7.19 5.39
CA THR A 152 -17.09 -6.04 4.87
C THR A 152 -15.80 -6.56 4.25
N PRO A 153 -15.71 -6.62 2.90
CA PRO A 153 -14.48 -7.00 2.23
C PRO A 153 -13.31 -6.10 2.64
N LEU A 154 -12.12 -6.68 2.81
CA LEU A 154 -10.88 -5.97 3.13
C LEU A 154 -9.95 -6.13 1.92
N TYR A 155 -9.66 -5.03 1.23
CA TYR A 155 -8.74 -5.00 0.08
C TYR A 155 -7.63 -3.97 0.33
#